data_AF-M5T9Z3-F1
#
_entry.id   AF-M5T9Z3-F1
#
_cell.length_a   1.000
_cell.length_b   1.000
_cell.length_c   1.000
_cell.angle_alpha   90.00
_cell.angle_beta   90.00
_cell.angle_gamma   90.00
#
_symmetry.space_group_name_H-M   'P 1'
#
loop_
_entity.id
_entity.type
_entity.pdbx_description
1 polymer ?
#
loop_
_entity_poly.entity_id
_entity_poly.type
_entity_poly.pdbx_seq_one_letter_code
_entity_poly.pdbx_strand_id
1 'polypeptide(L)'
;MVFYRCRGDSMNLLQRIFPTRALFALTAACVCALGISASDGIAQDMFARSGIAQVANQGPETASTPKPRPWMAVSHIFQGDDPTPAETHHVVFANGIYYDFPADDQQPWTIFDLNASRVILLDRQRQLRTSVPTDDLVQLAARAEAEITNPVDRQRYGMDAVPTRSGELQFDVAYADTRYRVIGTRPDAPKLAAEYGRFVDWACRLNVARPRGVPPFARMKLNAVMTRQNVLPKETAVTLTRHIGAERTPAQIRLRSTTVIQDDLTASINKQVKDAQSMRVIFQEIPWDQYEH
;
A
#
# COMPACT_ATOMS: atom_id res chain seq x y z
N MET A 1 10.29 9.78 -22.83
CA MET A 1 9.01 9.21 -23.32
C MET A 1 9.32 7.93 -24.07
N VAL A 2 9.30 6.79 -23.37
CA VAL A 2 9.44 5.45 -23.98
C VAL A 2 8.17 4.69 -23.63
N PHE A 3 7.23 4.64 -24.58
CA PHE A 3 6.04 3.82 -24.43
C PHE A 3 6.39 2.35 -24.63
N TYR A 4 5.79 1.46 -23.82
CA TYR A 4 5.74 0.04 -24.12
C TYR A 4 4.96 -0.18 -25.42
N ARG A 5 5.71 -0.30 -26.53
CA ARG A 5 5.16 -0.64 -27.83
C ARG A 5 4.92 -2.15 -27.87
N CYS A 6 3.77 -2.60 -27.36
CA CYS A 6 3.31 -3.98 -27.51
C CYS A 6 3.16 -4.33 -28.99
N ARG A 7 4.23 -4.86 -29.60
CA ARG A 7 4.13 -5.77 -30.74
C ARG A 7 3.79 -7.15 -30.20
N GLY A 8 3.00 -7.89 -30.98
CA GLY A 8 2.30 -9.07 -30.50
C GLY A 8 3.25 -10.17 -30.03
N ASP A 9 3.10 -10.54 -28.77
CA ASP A 9 3.22 -11.92 -28.32
C ASP A 9 2.20 -12.14 -27.21
N SER A 10 1.19 -12.97 -27.47
CA SER A 10 0.05 -13.22 -26.57
C SER A 10 0.39 -14.11 -25.38
N MET A 11 1.66 -14.15 -24.96
CA MET A 11 2.12 -14.91 -23.81
C MET A 11 1.81 -14.20 -22.50
N ASN A 12 0.59 -14.46 -22.01
CA ASN A 12 0.15 -14.38 -20.63
C ASN A 12 0.62 -13.17 -19.82
N LEU A 13 -0.18 -12.10 -19.88
CA LEU A 13 -0.17 -11.06 -18.84
C LEU A 13 -0.35 -11.68 -17.43
N LEU A 14 -1.12 -12.77 -17.32
CA LEU A 14 -1.28 -13.58 -16.10
C LEU A 14 0.03 -14.13 -15.53
N GLN A 15 1.02 -14.51 -16.36
CA GLN A 15 2.32 -14.99 -15.88
C GLN A 15 3.24 -13.85 -15.43
N ARG A 16 3.00 -12.62 -15.91
CA ARG A 16 3.74 -11.42 -15.50
C ARG A 16 3.13 -10.76 -14.26
N ILE A 17 1.80 -10.76 -14.14
CA ILE A 17 1.09 -10.24 -12.96
C ILE A 17 1.02 -11.31 -11.85
N PHE A 18 1.03 -12.62 -12.12
CA PHE A 18 0.98 -13.63 -11.05
C PHE A 18 1.85 -14.86 -11.38
N PRO A 19 3.20 -14.72 -11.42
CA PRO A 19 4.08 -15.86 -11.66
C PRO A 19 3.92 -16.94 -10.57
N THR A 20 3.95 -18.21 -10.98
CA THR A 20 3.75 -19.39 -10.11
C THR A 20 4.86 -19.60 -9.07
N ARG A 21 5.87 -18.72 -9.04
CA ARG A 21 6.98 -18.65 -8.10
C ARG A 21 7.27 -17.18 -7.77
N ALA A 22 6.57 -16.62 -6.79
CA ALA A 22 6.87 -15.30 -6.22
C ALA A 22 6.98 -15.44 -4.70
N LEU A 23 8.18 -15.19 -4.15
CA LEU A 23 8.40 -15.05 -2.73
C LEU A 23 8.34 -13.55 -2.35
N PHE A 24 7.50 -13.25 -1.35
CA PHE A 24 7.76 -12.30 -0.25
C PHE A 24 8.24 -10.87 -0.54
N ALA A 25 7.31 -9.91 -0.53
CA ALA A 25 7.08 -9.06 0.67
C ALA A 25 5.64 -8.51 0.62
N LEU A 26 5.07 -8.00 1.70
CA LEU A 26 3.79 -7.27 1.61
C LEU A 26 3.89 -5.95 2.41
N THR A 27 2.78 -5.22 2.49
CA THR A 27 2.66 -3.87 3.10
C THR A 27 1.46 -3.89 4.03
N ALA A 28 1.46 -3.26 5.21
CA ALA A 28 0.40 -3.31 6.26
C ALA A 28 -1.07 -3.52 5.84
N ALA A 29 -1.51 -2.99 4.69
CA ALA A 29 -2.83 -3.25 4.10
C ALA A 29 -3.10 -4.72 3.69
N CYS A 30 -2.05 -5.54 3.52
CA CYS A 30 -2.00 -6.97 3.18
C CYS A 30 -0.81 -7.63 3.90
N VAL A 31 -1.01 -8.74 4.61
CA VAL A 31 0.00 -9.25 5.58
C VAL A 31 1.14 -10.08 4.98
N CYS A 32 2.35 -9.88 5.52
CA CYS A 32 3.70 -9.93 4.92
C CYS A 32 4.60 -11.18 5.16
N ALA A 33 5.83 -11.15 4.63
CA ALA A 33 7.00 -12.01 4.96
C ALA A 33 8.32 -11.51 4.27
N LEU A 34 9.51 -11.99 4.70
CA LEU A 34 10.90 -11.48 4.49
C LEU A 34 11.70 -12.16 3.33
N GLY A 35 12.92 -11.80 2.88
CA GLY A 35 13.91 -10.72 3.19
C GLY A 35 15.40 -11.20 3.28
N ILE A 36 16.42 -10.43 2.82
CA ILE A 36 17.89 -10.39 3.22
C ILE A 36 18.77 -9.48 2.26
N SER A 37 19.16 -8.29 2.76
CA SER A 37 20.39 -7.44 2.68
C SER A 37 21.59 -7.67 1.70
N ALA A 38 22.16 -6.57 1.13
CA ALA A 38 23.45 -5.95 1.59
C ALA A 38 24.13 -4.88 0.65
N SER A 39 24.49 -3.69 1.19
CA SER A 39 25.66 -2.76 0.92
C SER A 39 26.00 -2.25 -0.52
N ASP A 40 26.61 -1.08 -0.80
CA ASP A 40 27.08 0.13 -0.07
C ASP A 40 27.46 1.26 -1.09
N GLY A 41 27.59 2.55 -0.69
CA GLY A 41 28.68 3.41 -1.24
C GLY A 41 28.47 4.86 -1.77
N ILE A 42 28.46 5.86 -0.87
CA ILE A 42 29.33 7.09 -0.87
C ILE A 42 29.20 8.22 -1.97
N ALA A 43 28.65 9.37 -1.51
CA ALA A 43 29.15 10.77 -1.56
C ALA A 43 29.10 11.74 -2.81
N GLN A 44 28.75 13.01 -2.47
CA GLN A 44 29.40 14.31 -2.82
C GLN A 44 29.27 14.92 -4.25
N ASP A 45 29.22 16.25 -4.48
CA ASP A 45 29.07 17.47 -3.63
C ASP A 45 28.68 18.72 -4.48
N MET A 46 28.27 19.81 -3.82
CA MET A 46 28.57 21.24 -4.12
C MET A 46 27.89 22.06 -5.26
N PHE A 47 27.73 23.37 -4.96
CA PHE A 47 27.36 24.54 -5.81
C PHE A 47 25.88 24.70 -6.29
N ALA A 48 25.30 25.91 -6.46
CA ALA A 48 25.58 27.22 -5.85
C ALA A 48 24.41 28.22 -5.99
N ARG A 49 24.31 29.11 -5.00
CA ARG A 49 23.61 30.41 -4.90
C ARG A 49 23.17 31.14 -6.19
N SER A 50 21.86 31.45 -6.30
CA SER A 50 21.30 32.77 -6.73
C SER A 50 19.76 32.72 -6.66
N GLY A 51 19.00 33.74 -6.22
CA GLY A 51 19.42 35.06 -5.73
C GLY A 51 18.62 36.25 -6.26
N ILE A 52 17.29 36.16 -6.45
CA ILE A 52 16.42 37.32 -6.77
C ILE A 52 15.12 37.23 -5.96
N ALA A 53 14.65 38.38 -5.46
CA ALA A 53 13.43 38.54 -4.67
C ALA A 53 12.42 39.46 -5.39
N GLN A 54 11.26 39.70 -4.75
CA GLN A 54 10.17 40.62 -5.13
C GLN A 54 9.18 40.09 -6.20
N VAL A 55 7.88 40.43 -6.16
CA VAL A 55 7.08 41.16 -5.15
C VAL A 55 5.65 40.61 -5.10
N ALA A 56 4.94 40.84 -4.00
CA ALA A 56 3.61 40.31 -3.76
C ALA A 56 2.53 40.85 -4.72
N ASN A 57 1.58 39.99 -5.08
CA ASN A 57 0.28 40.39 -5.65
C ASN A 57 -0.82 39.64 -4.88
N GLN A 58 -1.42 40.30 -3.89
CA GLN A 58 -2.50 39.71 -3.08
C GLN A 58 -3.84 39.88 -3.79
N GLY A 59 -4.17 38.90 -4.63
CA GLY A 59 -5.55 38.65 -5.06
C GLY A 59 -6.44 38.21 -3.89
N PRO A 60 -7.77 38.10 -4.11
CA PRO A 60 -8.73 37.88 -3.03
C PRO A 60 -8.42 36.60 -2.26
N GLU A 61 -8.42 36.71 -0.94
CA GLU A 61 -8.13 35.63 0.00
C GLU A 61 -9.19 34.52 -0.14
N THR A 62 -8.91 33.54 -0.99
CA THR A 62 -9.70 32.31 -1.08
C THR A 62 -9.70 31.67 0.30
N ALA A 63 -10.86 31.66 0.97
CA ALA A 63 -11.03 31.10 2.30
C ALA A 63 -10.43 29.69 2.32
N SER A 64 -9.25 29.55 2.94
CA SER A 64 -8.49 28.31 2.83
C SER A 64 -9.30 27.20 3.47
N THR A 65 -9.63 26.16 2.70
CA THR A 65 -10.25 24.96 3.27
C THR A 65 -9.33 24.48 4.38
N PRO A 66 -9.81 24.30 5.63
CA PRO A 66 -8.95 23.93 6.75
C PRO A 66 -8.09 22.74 6.37
N LYS A 67 -6.76 22.89 6.46
CA LYS A 67 -5.84 21.79 6.15
C LYS A 67 -6.29 20.57 6.96
N PRO A 68 -6.40 19.38 6.33
CA PRO A 68 -6.75 18.17 7.05
C PRO A 68 -5.81 18.01 8.25
N ARG A 69 -6.38 17.74 9.44
CA ARG A 69 -5.57 17.40 10.60
C ARG A 69 -4.74 16.16 10.25
N PRO A 70 -3.46 16.12 10.63
CA PRO A 70 -2.69 14.90 10.46
C PRO A 70 -3.27 13.79 11.33
N TRP A 71 -2.99 12.55 10.98
CA TRP A 71 -3.28 11.38 11.82
C TRP A 71 -2.28 10.27 11.51
N MET A 72 -2.19 9.30 12.42
CA MET A 72 -1.39 8.10 12.25
C MET A 72 -2.19 6.85 12.62
N ALA A 73 -2.12 5.82 11.79
CA ALA A 73 -2.52 4.47 12.12
C ALA A 73 -1.28 3.61 12.39
N VAL A 74 -1.17 3.04 13.58
CA VAL A 74 -0.15 2.05 13.91
C VAL A 74 -0.76 0.66 13.73
N SER A 75 -0.24 -0.11 12.79
CA SER A 75 -0.68 -1.47 12.49
C SER A 75 0.38 -2.46 12.94
N HIS A 76 0.03 -3.36 13.87
CA HIS A 76 0.85 -4.50 14.26
C HIS A 76 0.35 -5.75 13.55
N ILE A 77 1.27 -6.57 13.03
CA ILE A 77 0.98 -7.72 12.19
C ILE A 77 1.59 -8.96 12.83
N PHE A 78 0.78 -10.00 13.04
CA PHE A 78 1.10 -11.22 13.76
C PHE A 78 0.90 -12.45 12.85
N GLN A 79 1.77 -13.45 13.02
CA GLN A 79 1.70 -14.71 12.27
C GLN A 79 1.25 -15.87 13.18
N GLY A 80 0.28 -16.65 12.72
CA GLY A 80 -0.30 -17.74 13.50
C GLY A 80 -0.91 -17.23 14.80
N ASP A 81 -0.48 -17.83 15.92
CA ASP A 81 -0.86 -17.46 17.28
C ASP A 81 0.28 -16.75 18.03
N ASP A 82 1.32 -16.28 17.33
CA ASP A 82 2.45 -15.57 17.95
C ASP A 82 1.97 -14.25 18.61
N PRO A 83 2.28 -14.02 19.90
CA PRO A 83 1.96 -12.76 20.57
C PRO A 83 2.86 -11.60 20.14
N THR A 84 3.99 -11.85 19.49
CA THR A 84 4.93 -10.83 18.99
C THR A 84 4.53 -10.42 17.57
N PRO A 85 4.46 -9.12 17.24
CA PRO A 85 4.29 -8.69 15.87
C PRO A 85 5.49 -9.13 15.02
N ALA A 86 5.23 -9.89 13.95
CA ALA A 86 6.22 -10.15 12.91
C ALA A 86 6.60 -8.86 12.17
N GLU A 87 5.63 -7.96 11.98
CA GLU A 87 5.84 -6.65 11.35
C GLU A 87 5.02 -5.55 12.02
N THR A 88 5.46 -4.31 11.90
CA THR A 88 4.78 -3.11 12.39
C THR A 88 4.90 -2.00 11.36
N HIS A 89 3.81 -1.29 11.08
CA HIS A 89 3.77 -0.17 10.15
C HIS A 89 3.13 1.06 10.79
N HIS A 90 3.65 2.22 10.43
CA HIS A 90 3.08 3.52 10.77
C HIS A 90 2.55 4.16 9.47
N VAL A 91 1.23 4.12 9.30
CA VAL A 91 0.56 4.79 8.18
C VAL A 91 0.21 6.20 8.63
N VAL A 92 0.83 7.20 8.00
CA VAL A 92 0.70 8.61 8.38
C VAL A 92 -0.02 9.36 7.28
N PHE A 93 -1.00 10.18 7.66
CA PHE A 93 -1.55 11.20 6.77
C PHE A 93 -1.10 12.58 7.24
N ALA A 94 -0.46 13.34 6.37
CA ALA A 94 0.00 14.69 6.67
C ALA A 94 -0.02 15.56 5.41
N ASN A 95 -0.64 16.75 5.50
CA ASN A 95 -0.74 17.72 4.39
C ASN A 95 -1.32 17.13 3.08
N GLY A 96 -2.24 16.16 3.17
CA GLY A 96 -2.85 15.52 1.99
C GLY A 96 -2.02 14.40 1.35
N ILE A 97 -0.87 14.06 1.93
CA ILE A 97 0.01 12.98 1.50
C ILE A 97 -0.08 11.84 2.51
N TYR A 98 -0.12 10.59 2.02
CA TYR A 98 0.01 9.41 2.86
C TYR A 98 1.43 8.87 2.81
N TYR A 99 1.91 8.39 3.95
CA TYR A 99 3.19 7.71 4.10
C TYR A 99 2.92 6.35 4.76
N ASP A 100 3.59 5.30 4.29
CA ASP A 100 3.65 4.00 4.95
C ASP A 100 5.11 3.76 5.36
N PHE A 101 5.35 3.76 6.67
CA PHE A 101 6.64 3.53 7.30
C PHE A 101 6.65 2.17 7.99
N PRO A 102 7.06 1.08 7.30
CA PRO A 102 7.45 -0.15 7.96
C PRO A 102 8.53 0.12 9.00
N ALA A 103 8.46 -0.61 10.13
CA ALA A 103 9.48 -0.62 11.16
C ALA A 103 10.74 -1.43 10.75
N ASP A 104 10.61 -2.28 9.72
CA ASP A 104 11.74 -2.97 9.09
C ASP A 104 12.50 -2.03 8.14
N ASP A 105 13.80 -1.89 8.37
CA ASP A 105 14.70 -1.07 7.56
C ASP A 105 15.11 -1.73 6.23
N GLN A 106 14.76 -3.00 6.00
CA GLN A 106 14.84 -3.67 4.70
C GLN A 106 13.66 -3.28 3.78
N GLN A 107 12.54 -2.82 4.34
CA GLN A 107 11.36 -2.48 3.55
C GLN A 107 11.37 -1.01 3.08
N PRO A 108 10.94 -0.73 1.83
CA PRO A 108 10.92 0.62 1.31
C PRO A 108 9.79 1.44 1.95
N TRP A 109 10.08 2.71 2.25
CA TRP A 109 9.03 3.65 2.62
C TRP A 109 8.18 4.00 1.40
N THR A 110 6.86 3.93 1.55
CA THR A 110 5.92 4.23 0.46
C THR A 110 5.22 5.55 0.70
N ILE A 111 5.12 6.40 -0.32
CA ILE A 111 4.52 7.73 -0.23
C ILE A 111 3.48 7.87 -1.34
N PHE A 112 2.23 8.10 -0.95
CA PHE A 112 1.11 8.34 -1.88
C PHE A 112 0.84 9.84 -1.93
N ASP A 113 1.52 10.53 -2.84
CA ASP A 113 1.34 11.96 -3.09
C ASP A 113 0.30 12.16 -4.20
N LEU A 114 -0.96 12.05 -3.79
CA LEU A 114 -2.11 12.13 -4.69
C LEU A 114 -2.30 13.53 -5.29
N ASN A 115 -1.80 14.57 -4.61
CA ASN A 115 -1.81 15.94 -5.12
C ASN A 115 -0.81 16.12 -6.27
N ALA A 116 0.29 15.36 -6.24
CA ALA A 116 1.29 15.30 -7.31
C ALA A 116 1.09 14.11 -8.27
N SER A 117 -0.09 13.48 -8.25
CA SER A 117 -0.52 12.32 -9.06
C SER A 117 0.50 11.17 -9.13
N ARG A 118 1.13 10.84 -8.00
CA ARG A 118 2.17 9.80 -7.96
C ARG A 118 2.25 9.01 -6.66
N VAL A 119 2.67 7.77 -6.79
CA VAL A 119 3.20 6.96 -5.69
C VAL A 119 4.73 6.96 -5.82
N ILE A 120 5.43 7.07 -4.70
CA ILE A 120 6.89 7.04 -4.63
C ILE A 120 7.28 5.94 -3.65
N LEU A 121 8.30 5.16 -3.99
CA LEU A 121 8.93 4.24 -3.05
C LEU A 121 10.39 4.61 -2.88
N LEU A 122 10.82 4.59 -1.62
CA LEU A 122 12.16 4.97 -1.17
C LEU A 122 12.86 3.74 -0.61
N ASP A 123 13.83 3.22 -1.36
CA ASP A 123 14.79 2.25 -0.84
C ASP A 123 15.84 2.98 -0.01
N ARG A 124 15.76 2.81 1.30
CA ARG A 124 16.63 3.52 2.26
C ARG A 124 18.05 2.97 2.32
N GLN A 125 18.27 1.73 1.89
CA GLN A 125 19.59 1.08 1.94
C GLN A 125 20.39 1.38 0.67
N ARG A 126 19.75 1.23 -0.48
CA ARG A 126 20.34 1.51 -1.80
C ARG A 126 20.31 3.00 -2.14
N GLN A 127 19.62 3.82 -1.35
CA GLN A 127 19.38 5.25 -1.58
C GLN A 127 18.72 5.55 -2.94
N LEU A 128 17.87 4.61 -3.38
CA LEU A 128 17.13 4.68 -4.64
C LEU A 128 15.69 5.08 -4.40
N ARG A 129 15.09 5.77 -5.36
CA ARG A 129 13.65 5.99 -5.41
C ARG A 129 13.09 5.61 -6.77
N THR A 130 11.86 5.16 -6.79
CA THR A 130 11.06 5.08 -8.03
C THR A 130 9.76 5.82 -7.82
N SER A 131 9.18 6.34 -8.90
CA SER A 131 7.85 6.93 -8.88
C SER A 131 6.96 6.31 -9.95
N VAL A 132 5.72 6.01 -9.58
CA VAL A 132 4.68 5.51 -10.47
C VAL A 132 3.56 6.53 -10.55
N PRO A 133 3.13 6.96 -11.74
CA PRO A 133 1.92 7.75 -11.91
C PRO A 133 0.71 7.05 -11.28
N THR A 134 -0.16 7.80 -10.61
CA THR A 134 -1.40 7.24 -10.06
C THR A 134 -2.30 6.64 -11.14
N ASP A 135 -2.28 7.24 -12.33
CA ASP A 135 -3.10 6.83 -13.47
C ASP A 135 -2.68 5.47 -14.01
N ASP A 136 -1.38 5.16 -14.01
CA ASP A 136 -0.84 3.86 -14.41
C ASP A 136 -1.33 2.75 -13.46
N LEU A 137 -1.36 3.03 -12.14
CA LEU A 137 -1.90 2.10 -11.14
C LEU A 137 -3.43 1.92 -11.28
N VAL A 138 -4.16 2.97 -11.65
CA VAL A 138 -5.61 2.90 -11.94
C VAL A 138 -5.87 2.07 -13.20
N GLN A 139 -5.15 2.35 -14.27
CA GLN A 139 -5.25 1.64 -15.55
C GLN A 139 -4.88 0.16 -15.39
N LEU A 140 -3.80 -0.16 -14.65
CA LEU A 140 -3.39 -1.54 -14.41
C LEU A 140 -4.45 -2.34 -13.63
N ALA A 141 -5.01 -1.76 -12.56
CA ALA A 141 -6.07 -2.42 -11.79
C ALA A 141 -7.34 -2.62 -12.62
N ALA A 142 -7.76 -1.62 -13.40
CA ALA A 142 -8.91 -1.72 -14.30
C ALA A 142 -8.69 -2.74 -15.42
N ARG A 143 -7.48 -2.76 -16.01
CA ARG A 143 -7.08 -3.71 -17.04
C ARG A 143 -7.09 -5.15 -16.52
N ALA A 144 -6.54 -5.39 -15.33
CA ALA A 144 -6.56 -6.71 -14.72
C ALA A 144 -8.00 -7.20 -14.48
N GLU A 145 -8.88 -6.35 -13.95
CA GLU A 145 -10.30 -6.67 -13.72
C GLU A 145 -11.07 -6.96 -15.03
N ALA A 146 -10.71 -6.30 -16.14
CA ALA A 146 -11.37 -6.43 -17.44
C ALA A 146 -10.83 -7.59 -18.30
N GLU A 147 -9.53 -7.86 -18.29
CA GLU A 147 -8.92 -8.93 -19.10
C GLU A 147 -9.09 -10.32 -18.47
N ILE A 148 -9.21 -10.42 -17.15
CA ILE A 148 -9.46 -11.69 -16.46
C ILE A 148 -10.97 -12.00 -16.51
N THR A 149 -11.37 -12.68 -17.58
CA THR A 149 -12.76 -13.05 -17.88
C THR A 149 -13.10 -14.50 -17.51
N ASN A 150 -12.11 -15.38 -17.36
CA ASN A 150 -12.32 -16.78 -16.98
C ASN A 150 -12.92 -16.87 -15.55
N PRO A 151 -14.11 -17.45 -15.35
CA PRO A 151 -14.75 -17.52 -14.03
C PRO A 151 -13.90 -18.18 -12.94
N VAL A 152 -13.09 -19.19 -13.29
CA VAL A 152 -12.21 -19.88 -12.34
C VAL A 152 -11.11 -18.96 -11.84
N ASP A 153 -10.48 -18.21 -12.76
CA ASP A 153 -9.44 -17.24 -12.40
C ASP A 153 -10.04 -16.04 -11.64
N ARG A 154 -11.20 -15.53 -12.05
CA ARG A 154 -11.90 -14.46 -11.31
C ARG A 154 -12.24 -14.86 -9.87
N GLN A 155 -12.71 -16.09 -9.67
CA GLN A 155 -12.94 -16.65 -8.34
C GLN A 155 -11.62 -16.79 -7.55
N ARG A 156 -10.56 -17.28 -8.19
CA ARG A 156 -9.22 -17.44 -7.59
C ARG A 156 -8.58 -16.13 -7.17
N TYR A 157 -8.72 -15.06 -7.96
CA TYR A 157 -8.19 -13.72 -7.68
C TYR A 157 -9.13 -12.87 -6.82
N GLY A 158 -10.30 -13.38 -6.42
CA GLY A 158 -11.26 -12.66 -5.58
C GLY A 158 -11.97 -11.50 -6.30
N MET A 159 -11.93 -11.48 -7.63
CA MET A 159 -12.56 -10.46 -8.48
C MET A 159 -14.08 -10.53 -8.41
N ASP A 160 -14.65 -11.71 -8.20
CA ASP A 160 -16.10 -11.90 -7.99
C ASP A 160 -16.48 -12.04 -6.51
N ALA A 161 -15.53 -11.86 -5.59
CA ALA A 161 -15.81 -11.93 -4.15
C ALA A 161 -16.82 -10.85 -3.74
N VAL A 162 -17.75 -11.20 -2.85
CA VAL A 162 -18.76 -10.29 -2.30
C VAL A 162 -18.51 -10.16 -0.79
N PRO A 163 -18.14 -8.97 -0.28
CA PRO A 163 -18.06 -8.74 1.15
C PRO A 163 -19.43 -8.85 1.80
N THR A 164 -19.50 -9.55 2.92
CA THR A 164 -20.69 -9.69 3.75
C THR A 164 -20.48 -8.98 5.10
N ARG A 165 -21.58 -8.70 5.79
CA ARG A 165 -21.59 -8.10 7.12
C ARG A 165 -22.15 -9.14 8.10
N SER A 166 -21.33 -9.59 9.03
CA SER A 166 -21.63 -10.65 10.01
C SER A 166 -22.09 -10.10 11.36
N GLY A 167 -21.91 -8.81 11.60
CA GLY A 167 -22.37 -8.07 12.78
C GLY A 167 -22.28 -6.56 12.53
N GLU A 168 -22.63 -5.70 13.50
CA GLU A 168 -22.74 -4.25 13.23
C GLU A 168 -21.43 -3.66 12.67
N LEU A 169 -20.30 -4.03 13.26
CA LEU A 169 -18.96 -3.61 12.84
C LEU A 169 -18.09 -4.80 12.41
N GLN A 170 -18.70 -5.92 11.99
CA GLN A 170 -17.99 -7.12 11.56
C GLN A 170 -18.26 -7.40 10.08
N PHE A 171 -17.18 -7.57 9.33
CA PHE A 171 -17.21 -7.75 7.87
C PHE A 171 -16.34 -8.95 7.49
N ASP A 172 -16.84 -9.79 6.58
CA ASP A 172 -16.11 -10.95 6.07
C ASP A 172 -16.05 -10.84 4.53
N VAL A 173 -14.99 -11.36 3.92
CA VAL A 173 -14.99 -11.69 2.47
C VAL A 173 -14.17 -12.95 2.25
N ALA A 174 -14.68 -13.86 1.43
CA ALA A 174 -14.00 -15.12 1.11
C ALA A 174 -13.98 -15.35 -0.39
N TYR A 175 -12.90 -15.95 -0.88
CA TYR A 175 -12.71 -16.32 -2.28
C TYR A 175 -11.66 -17.44 -2.38
N ALA A 176 -11.96 -18.49 -3.14
CA ALA A 176 -11.13 -19.69 -3.25
C ALA A 176 -10.57 -20.14 -1.87
N ASP A 177 -9.25 -20.24 -1.74
CA ASP A 177 -8.53 -20.64 -0.53
C ASP A 177 -8.31 -19.51 0.49
N THR A 178 -8.94 -18.34 0.33
CA THR A 178 -8.68 -17.13 1.15
C THR A 178 -9.94 -16.63 1.85
N ARG A 179 -9.82 -16.33 3.15
CA ARG A 179 -10.86 -15.66 3.95
C ARG A 179 -10.28 -14.49 4.72
N TYR A 180 -10.92 -13.34 4.60
CA TYR A 180 -10.73 -12.17 5.47
C TYR A 180 -11.90 -12.06 6.43
N ARG A 181 -11.60 -11.65 7.67
CA ARG A 181 -12.55 -11.15 8.66
C ARG A 181 -12.00 -9.85 9.24
N VAL A 182 -12.83 -8.84 9.36
CA VAL A 182 -12.45 -7.54 9.94
C VAL A 182 -13.44 -7.16 11.01
N ILE A 183 -12.92 -6.86 12.20
CA ILE A 183 -13.63 -6.19 13.28
C ILE A 183 -13.26 -4.72 13.20
N GLY A 184 -14.27 -3.87 13.06
CA GLY A 184 -14.09 -2.45 12.87
C GLY A 184 -14.41 -1.61 14.11
N THR A 185 -14.13 -0.32 13.98
CA THR A 185 -14.58 0.74 14.89
C THR A 185 -15.11 1.92 14.09
N ARG A 186 -15.94 2.78 14.69
CA ARG A 186 -16.33 4.07 14.12
C ARG A 186 -15.38 5.14 14.65
N PRO A 187 -14.81 6.02 13.81
CA PRO A 187 -14.12 7.20 14.29
C PRO A 187 -15.10 8.28 14.76
N ASP A 188 -14.67 9.11 15.69
CA ASP A 188 -15.41 10.32 16.11
C ASP A 188 -15.56 11.31 14.95
N ALA A 189 -14.58 11.37 14.05
CA ALA A 189 -14.61 12.13 12.81
C ALA A 189 -14.85 11.22 11.59
N PRO A 190 -16.04 11.19 10.96
CA PRO A 190 -16.33 10.33 9.80
C PRO A 190 -15.35 10.49 8.63
N LYS A 191 -14.79 11.68 8.47
CA LYS A 191 -13.77 11.99 7.45
C LYS A 191 -12.53 11.07 7.53
N LEU A 192 -12.15 10.65 8.73
CA LEU A 192 -11.01 9.76 8.97
C LEU A 192 -11.22 8.39 8.30
N ALA A 193 -12.44 7.86 8.31
CA ALA A 193 -12.76 6.60 7.60
C ALA A 193 -12.61 6.75 6.08
N ALA A 194 -12.99 7.91 5.51
CA ALA A 194 -12.79 8.21 4.10
C ALA A 194 -11.31 8.42 3.71
N GLU A 195 -10.54 9.08 4.58
CA GLU A 195 -9.10 9.32 4.37
C GLU A 195 -8.29 8.03 4.50
N TYR A 196 -8.52 7.21 5.52
CA TYR A 196 -7.88 5.90 5.69
C TYR A 196 -8.35 4.90 4.61
N GLY A 197 -9.64 4.90 4.28
CA GLY A 197 -10.18 4.08 3.20
C GLY A 197 -9.51 4.37 1.85
N ARG A 198 -9.21 5.65 1.57
CA ARG A 198 -8.46 6.05 0.37
C ARG A 198 -7.02 5.55 0.37
N PHE A 199 -6.32 5.59 1.52
CA PHE A 199 -4.99 4.98 1.64
C PHE A 199 -5.01 3.48 1.28
N VAL A 200 -5.94 2.73 1.85
CA VAL A 200 -6.04 1.27 1.61
C VAL A 200 -6.35 0.96 0.15
N ASP A 201 -7.17 1.76 -0.54
CA ASP A 201 -7.42 1.58 -1.98
C ASP A 201 -6.15 1.76 -2.81
N TRP A 202 -5.34 2.80 -2.53
CA TRP A 202 -4.07 3.03 -3.23
C TRP A 202 -3.01 1.98 -2.92
N ALA A 203 -2.91 1.53 -1.66
CA ALA A 203 -2.04 0.40 -1.29
C ALA A 203 -2.45 -0.88 -2.05
N CYS A 204 -3.76 -1.16 -2.16
CA CYS A 204 -4.25 -2.28 -2.95
C CYS A 204 -3.92 -2.17 -4.44
N ARG A 205 -4.02 -0.98 -5.04
CA ARG A 205 -3.62 -0.75 -6.45
C ARG A 205 -2.13 -0.92 -6.66
N LEU A 206 -1.30 -0.42 -5.74
CA LEU A 206 0.14 -0.65 -5.75
C LEU A 206 0.46 -2.15 -5.69
N ASN A 207 -0.30 -2.93 -4.93
CA ASN A 207 -0.15 -4.39 -4.83
C ASN A 207 -0.68 -5.16 -6.08
N VAL A 208 -1.39 -4.52 -7.01
CA VAL A 208 -1.60 -5.07 -8.36
C VAL A 208 -0.33 -4.90 -9.20
N ALA A 209 0.37 -3.78 -9.05
CA ALA A 209 1.65 -3.51 -9.73
C ALA A 209 2.85 -4.26 -9.11
N ARG A 210 2.75 -4.59 -7.82
CA ARG A 210 3.70 -5.41 -7.04
C ARG A 210 3.00 -6.67 -6.56
N PRO A 211 2.83 -7.69 -7.42
CA PRO A 211 1.98 -8.83 -7.14
C PRO A 211 2.62 -9.81 -6.16
N ARG A 212 2.60 -9.43 -4.89
CA ARG A 212 3.18 -10.19 -3.79
C ARG A 212 2.09 -10.57 -2.79
N GLY A 213 2.13 -11.82 -2.35
CA GLY A 213 1.16 -12.37 -1.42
C GLY A 213 -0.21 -12.65 -2.03
N VAL A 214 -1.23 -11.91 -1.61
CA VAL A 214 -2.65 -12.22 -1.87
C VAL A 214 -3.29 -11.21 -2.83
N PRO A 215 -4.10 -11.68 -3.81
CA PRO A 215 -4.78 -10.79 -4.75
C PRO A 215 -5.64 -9.72 -4.04
N PRO A 216 -5.49 -8.43 -4.41
CA PRO A 216 -6.08 -7.34 -3.63
C PRO A 216 -7.57 -7.10 -3.92
N PHE A 217 -8.15 -7.64 -4.99
CA PHE A 217 -9.50 -7.29 -5.46
C PHE A 217 -10.59 -7.48 -4.40
N ALA A 218 -10.60 -8.62 -3.69
CA ALA A 218 -11.53 -8.86 -2.59
C ALA A 218 -11.31 -7.87 -1.41
N ARG A 219 -10.06 -7.51 -1.12
CA ARG A 219 -9.69 -6.54 -0.07
C ARG A 219 -10.11 -5.12 -0.43
N MET A 220 -10.03 -4.74 -1.71
CA MET A 220 -10.54 -3.46 -2.24
C MET A 220 -12.07 -3.37 -2.08
N LYS A 221 -12.81 -4.41 -2.45
CA LYS A 221 -14.26 -4.46 -2.26
C LYS A 221 -14.65 -4.37 -0.79
N LEU A 222 -13.99 -5.14 0.08
CA LEU A 222 -14.19 -5.09 1.54
C LEU A 222 -13.95 -3.67 2.08
N ASN A 223 -12.85 -3.05 1.65
CA ASN A 223 -12.51 -1.68 2.02
C ASN A 223 -13.58 -0.66 1.61
N ALA A 224 -14.09 -0.77 0.37
CA ALA A 224 -15.14 0.09 -0.15
C ALA A 224 -16.45 -0.03 0.65
N VAL A 225 -16.82 -1.23 1.09
CA VAL A 225 -17.99 -1.45 1.97
C VAL A 225 -17.79 -0.82 3.35
N MET A 226 -16.64 -1.05 3.99
CA MET A 226 -16.33 -0.47 5.30
C MET A 226 -16.29 1.07 5.26
N THR A 227 -15.62 1.64 4.25
CA THR A 227 -15.48 3.09 4.07
C THR A 227 -16.85 3.77 3.89
N ARG A 228 -17.74 3.19 3.06
CA ARG A 228 -19.12 3.69 2.89
C ARG A 228 -19.95 3.66 4.17
N GLN A 229 -19.61 2.79 5.12
CA GLN A 229 -20.28 2.68 6.42
C GLN A 229 -19.60 3.50 7.53
N ASN A 230 -18.59 4.31 7.19
CA ASN A 230 -17.73 5.07 8.12
C ASN A 230 -17.09 4.16 9.19
N VAL A 231 -16.52 3.04 8.76
CA VAL A 231 -15.84 2.07 9.63
C VAL A 231 -14.36 1.98 9.29
N LEU A 232 -13.53 2.02 10.32
CA LEU A 232 -12.08 1.78 10.28
C LEU A 232 -11.79 0.34 10.76
N PRO A 233 -10.76 -0.35 10.24
CA PRO A 233 -10.35 -1.63 10.80
C PRO A 233 -9.74 -1.41 12.19
N LYS A 234 -10.20 -2.19 13.17
CA LYS A 234 -9.53 -2.35 14.48
C LYS A 234 -8.70 -3.63 14.49
N GLU A 235 -9.27 -4.72 13.96
CA GLU A 235 -8.61 -6.02 13.86
C GLU A 235 -8.92 -6.64 12.49
N THR A 236 -7.92 -7.20 11.82
CA THR A 236 -8.09 -7.98 10.58
C THR A 236 -7.49 -9.36 10.76
N ALA A 237 -8.25 -10.41 10.46
CA ALA A 237 -7.76 -11.78 10.37
C ALA A 237 -7.83 -12.25 8.92
N VAL A 238 -6.77 -12.92 8.45
CA VAL A 238 -6.69 -13.53 7.13
C VAL A 238 -6.26 -14.98 7.30
N THR A 239 -7.05 -15.90 6.75
CA THR A 239 -6.70 -17.32 6.64
C THR A 239 -6.49 -17.66 5.18
N LEU A 240 -5.35 -18.25 4.86
CA LEU A 240 -4.95 -18.70 3.52
C LEU A 240 -4.69 -20.20 3.57
N THR A 241 -5.40 -20.98 2.76
CA THR A 241 -4.97 -22.34 2.44
C THR A 241 -3.94 -22.26 1.31
N ARG A 242 -2.86 -23.04 1.43
CA ARG A 242 -1.83 -23.21 0.41
C ARG A 242 -1.56 -24.70 0.28
N HIS A 243 -1.48 -25.17 -0.95
CA HIS A 243 -1.17 -26.56 -1.25
C HIS A 243 0.35 -26.66 -1.46
N ILE A 244 1.06 -27.27 -0.50
CA ILE A 244 2.53 -27.28 -0.43
C ILE A 244 3.06 -28.68 -0.78
N GLY A 245 4.26 -28.75 -1.39
CA GLY A 245 4.90 -30.00 -1.79
C GLY A 245 4.29 -30.62 -3.05
N ALA A 246 4.91 -31.69 -3.55
CA ALA A 246 4.45 -32.41 -4.73
C ALA A 246 3.05 -33.05 -4.51
N GLU A 247 2.78 -33.50 -3.28
CA GLU A 247 1.52 -34.10 -2.85
C GLU A 247 0.39 -33.07 -2.63
N ARG A 248 0.69 -31.76 -2.80
CA ARG A 248 -0.27 -30.66 -2.64
C ARG A 248 -0.96 -30.63 -1.26
N THR A 249 -0.24 -30.98 -0.19
CA THR A 249 -0.78 -31.00 1.17
C THR A 249 -1.31 -29.62 1.58
N PRO A 250 -2.57 -29.49 2.03
CA PRO A 250 -3.13 -28.20 2.43
C PRO A 250 -2.54 -27.74 3.77
N ALA A 251 -1.78 -26.64 3.73
CA ALA A 251 -1.29 -25.91 4.88
C ALA A 251 -2.09 -24.61 5.06
N GLN A 252 -2.48 -24.29 6.29
CA GLN A 252 -3.14 -23.02 6.60
C GLN A 252 -2.13 -22.00 7.15
N ILE A 253 -2.02 -20.87 6.46
CA ILE A 253 -1.33 -19.68 6.95
C ILE A 253 -2.40 -18.80 7.59
N ARG A 254 -2.25 -18.50 8.88
CA ARG A 254 -3.11 -17.58 9.63
C ARG A 254 -2.33 -16.32 9.92
N LEU A 255 -2.97 -15.18 9.68
CA LEU A 255 -2.37 -13.85 9.77
C LEU A 255 -3.37 -12.95 10.49
N ARG A 256 -2.92 -12.16 11.46
CA ARG A 256 -3.76 -11.24 12.22
C ARG A 256 -3.09 -9.88 12.22
N SER A 257 -3.84 -8.80 12.14
CA SER A 257 -3.36 -7.45 12.43
C SER A 257 -4.28 -6.74 13.39
N THR A 258 -3.69 -5.86 14.21
CA THR A 258 -4.41 -4.89 15.03
C THR A 258 -4.00 -3.49 14.59
N THR A 259 -4.96 -2.57 14.50
CA THR A 259 -4.73 -1.21 14.05
C THR A 259 -5.30 -0.24 15.08
N VAL A 260 -4.46 0.68 15.54
CA VAL A 260 -4.81 1.78 16.46
C VAL A 260 -4.58 3.09 15.72
N ILE A 261 -5.55 3.98 15.74
CA ILE A 261 -5.44 5.29 15.10
C ILE A 261 -5.31 6.37 16.16
N GLN A 262 -4.45 7.35 15.88
CA GLN A 262 -4.05 8.45 16.75
C GLN A 262 -4.17 9.75 15.94
N ASP A 263 -4.80 10.78 16.53
CA ASP A 263 -5.01 12.09 15.88
C ASP A 263 -3.76 12.99 15.93
N ASP A 264 -2.71 12.57 16.65
CA ASP A 264 -1.45 13.30 16.80
C ASP A 264 -0.27 12.51 16.22
N LEU A 265 0.71 13.23 15.68
CA LEU A 265 1.98 12.65 15.22
C LEU A 265 3.05 12.78 16.31
N THR A 266 3.70 11.68 16.67
CA THR A 266 4.82 11.71 17.62
C THR A 266 6.02 12.48 17.04
N ALA A 267 6.96 12.91 17.90
CA ALA A 267 8.17 13.58 17.44
C ALA A 267 9.02 12.72 16.47
N SER A 268 9.08 11.40 16.71
CA SER A 268 9.77 10.44 15.84
C SER A 268 9.11 10.37 14.45
N ILE A 269 7.78 10.30 14.41
CA ILE A 269 7.01 10.23 13.16
C ILE A 269 7.11 11.54 12.37
N ASN A 270 7.06 12.69 13.06
CA ASN A 270 7.33 13.99 12.43
C ASN A 270 8.75 14.07 11.85
N LYS A 271 9.74 13.42 12.46
CA LYS A 271 11.08 13.29 11.88
C LYS A 271 11.06 12.41 10.62
N GLN A 272 10.44 11.22 10.68
CA GLN A 272 10.31 10.33 9.50
C GLN A 272 9.62 11.02 8.31
N VAL A 273 8.57 11.83 8.53
CA VAL A 273 7.93 12.62 7.46
C VAL A 273 8.90 13.63 6.82
N LYS A 274 9.74 14.32 7.62
CA LYS A 274 10.75 15.27 7.11
C LYS A 274 11.90 14.55 6.40
N ASP A 275 12.35 13.42 6.95
CA ASP A 275 13.37 12.57 6.35
C ASP A 275 12.87 12.06 4.99
N ALA A 276 11.64 11.55 4.92
CA ALA A 276 10.99 11.08 3.69
C ALA A 276 10.86 12.19 2.64
N GLN A 277 10.50 13.41 3.04
CA GLN A 277 10.46 14.59 2.16
C GLN A 277 11.85 14.94 1.61
N SER A 278 12.91 14.73 2.38
CA SER A 278 14.29 14.96 1.97
C SER A 278 14.76 13.86 1.01
N MET A 279 14.54 12.59 1.37
CA MET A 279 14.83 11.38 0.56
C MET A 279 14.15 11.44 -0.82
N ARG A 280 12.92 11.95 -0.91
CA ARG A 280 12.21 12.21 -2.19
C ARG A 280 12.97 13.10 -3.16
N VAL A 281 13.91 13.92 -2.68
CA VAL A 281 14.73 14.83 -3.50
C VAL A 281 16.13 14.24 -3.72
N ILE A 282 16.75 13.72 -2.66
CA ILE A 282 18.17 13.32 -2.69
C ILE A 282 18.44 11.88 -3.18
N PHE A 283 17.46 10.97 -3.10
CA PHE A 283 17.65 9.60 -3.61
C PHE A 283 17.65 9.59 -5.14
N GLN A 284 18.52 8.74 -5.70
CA GLN A 284 18.62 8.56 -7.15
C GLN A 284 17.31 7.98 -7.69
N GLU A 285 16.72 8.64 -8.68
CA GLU A 285 15.50 8.15 -9.32
C GLU A 285 15.84 7.09 -10.38
N ILE A 286 15.26 5.90 -10.22
CA ILE A 286 15.34 4.81 -11.19
C ILE A 286 13.96 4.47 -11.78
N PRO A 287 13.89 4.04 -13.05
CA PRO A 287 12.66 3.53 -13.65
C PRO A 287 12.01 2.41 -12.85
N TRP A 288 10.68 2.33 -12.87
CA TRP A 288 9.91 1.33 -12.13
C TRP A 288 10.26 -0.12 -12.50
N ASP A 289 10.53 -0.37 -13.78
CA ASP A 289 10.92 -1.70 -14.31
C ASP A 289 12.35 -2.10 -13.92
N GLN A 290 13.16 -1.16 -13.42
CA GLN A 290 14.48 -1.38 -12.84
C GLN A 290 14.44 -1.40 -11.30
N TYR A 291 13.32 -1.03 -10.69
CA TYR A 291 13.13 -1.10 -9.26
C TYR A 291 12.79 -2.55 -8.88
N GLU A 292 13.81 -3.27 -8.41
CA GLU A 292 13.66 -4.53 -7.70
C GLU A 292 12.81 -4.27 -6.45
N HIS A 293 11.54 -4.62 -6.56
CA HIS A 293 10.53 -4.45 -5.54
C HIS A 293 10.51 -5.66 -4.64
#